data_AF-B0I1H0-F1
#
_entry.id   AF-B0I1H0-F1
#
_cell.length_a   1.000
_cell.length_b   1.000
_cell.length_c   1.000
_cell.angle_alpha   90.00
_cell.angle_beta   90.00
_cell.angle_gamma   90.00
#
_symmetry.space_group_name_H-M   'P 1'
#
loop_
_entity.id
_entity.type
_entity.pdbx_description
1 polymer ?
#
loop_
_entity_poly.entity_id
_entity_poly.type
_entity_poly.pdbx_seq_one_letter_code
_entity_poly.pdbx_strand_id
1 'polypeptide(L)'
;FRDKLTPITIFMEYRLDYRTAADATGLQPILNQFTPANISRQAHTLLDCGEDNVCKPKLEVSVDSDQKKIYIGDDNPLTLIVKAQNQGEGAYEAELIISIPPQADFIGVVRNSEALARLSCAFKTENQTRQVVCDLGNPMKAGTQLLAGLRFSV
;
A
#
# COMPACT_ATOMS: atom_id res chain seq x y z
N PHE A 1 -12.24 23.13 12.92
CA PHE A 1 -12.43 21.68 12.73
C PHE A 1 -11.74 20.93 13.88
N ARG A 2 -12.29 19.81 14.35
CA ARG A 2 -11.77 19.04 15.51
C ARG A 2 -10.85 17.89 15.10
N ASP A 3 -11.11 17.29 13.94
CA ASP A 3 -10.29 16.23 13.37
C ASP A 3 -8.99 16.81 12.79
N LYS A 4 -7.85 16.21 13.17
CA LYS A 4 -6.50 16.56 12.69
C LYS A 4 -5.72 15.31 12.27
N LEU A 5 -6.37 14.14 12.28
CA LEU A 5 -5.74 12.85 11.97
C LEU A 5 -6.08 12.41 10.55
N THR A 6 -7.30 12.66 10.08
CA THR A 6 -7.69 12.27 8.72
C THR A 6 -6.93 13.10 7.68
N PRO A 7 -6.29 12.47 6.67
CA PRO A 7 -5.61 13.20 5.62
C PRO A 7 -6.58 14.04 4.78
N ILE A 8 -6.13 15.21 4.36
CA ILE A 8 -6.86 16.09 3.45
C ILE A 8 -6.62 15.57 2.03
N THR A 9 -7.62 14.91 1.45
CA THR A 9 -7.54 14.39 0.08
C THR A 9 -7.81 15.51 -0.92
N ILE A 10 -6.83 15.79 -1.76
CA ILE A 10 -6.89 16.70 -2.89
C ILE A 10 -7.19 15.86 -4.13
N PHE A 11 -8.38 16.03 -4.69
CA PHE A 11 -8.81 15.34 -5.90
C PHE A 11 -8.80 16.30 -7.09
N MET A 12 -8.20 15.87 -8.19
CA MET A 12 -8.21 16.59 -9.46
C MET A 12 -8.72 15.67 -10.56
N GLU A 13 -9.69 16.16 -11.33
CA GLU A 13 -10.17 15.52 -12.54
C GLU A 13 -10.00 16.47 -13.73
N TYR A 14 -9.79 15.91 -14.92
CA TYR A 14 -9.72 16.69 -16.15
C TYR A 14 -10.58 16.06 -17.23
N ARG A 15 -11.05 16.90 -18.15
CA ARG A 15 -11.81 16.48 -19.34
C ARG A 15 -11.29 17.22 -20.56
N LEU A 16 -11.32 16.55 -21.70
CA LEU A 16 -10.99 17.15 -22.99
C LEU A 16 -12.26 17.73 -23.61
N ASP A 17 -12.20 19.00 -24.05
CA ASP A 17 -13.30 19.62 -24.78
C ASP A 17 -13.26 19.24 -26.25
N TYR A 18 -14.03 18.23 -26.62
CA TYR A 18 -14.12 17.73 -28.00
C TYR A 18 -14.79 18.71 -28.97
N ARG A 19 -15.43 19.79 -28.49
CA ARG A 19 -16.09 20.78 -29.36
C ARG A 19 -15.08 21.71 -30.03
N THR A 20 -13.95 21.95 -29.38
CA THR A 20 -12.93 22.91 -29.81
C THR A 20 -11.64 22.24 -30.27
N ALA A 21 -11.48 20.95 -29.99
CA ALA A 21 -10.26 20.20 -30.29
C ALA A 21 -10.20 19.58 -31.70
N ALA A 22 -11.24 19.76 -32.52
CA ALA A 22 -11.29 19.20 -33.86
C ALA A 22 -10.42 20.00 -34.86
N ASP A 23 -9.82 19.31 -35.82
CA ASP A 23 -9.09 19.96 -36.91
C ASP A 23 -10.05 20.56 -37.98
N ALA A 24 -9.49 21.13 -39.06
CA ALA A 24 -10.27 21.71 -40.16
C ALA A 24 -11.18 20.69 -40.88
N THR A 25 -10.92 19.39 -40.73
CA THR A 25 -11.73 18.30 -41.30
C THR A 25 -12.79 17.76 -40.33
N GLY A 26 -12.80 18.25 -39.08
CA GLY A 26 -13.68 17.77 -38.02
C GLY A 26 -13.17 16.54 -37.27
N LEU A 27 -11.90 16.14 -37.47
CA LEU A 27 -11.32 15.00 -36.78
C LEU A 27 -11.00 15.35 -35.32
N GLN A 28 -11.57 14.59 -34.38
CA GLN A 28 -11.39 14.80 -32.95
C GLN A 28 -10.25 13.92 -32.39
N PRO A 29 -9.39 14.47 -31.52
CA PRO A 29 -8.44 13.67 -30.77
C PRO A 29 -9.15 12.75 -29.77
N ILE A 30 -8.45 11.74 -29.25
CA ILE A 30 -8.95 10.86 -28.19
C ILE A 30 -7.90 10.67 -27.10
N LEU A 31 -8.35 10.59 -25.84
CA LEU A 31 -7.46 10.26 -24.72
C LEU A 31 -7.09 8.78 -24.74
N ASN A 32 -5.90 8.45 -24.23
CA ASN A 32 -5.48 7.05 -24.09
C ASN A 32 -6.40 6.32 -23.09
N GLN A 33 -7.01 5.22 -23.54
CA GLN A 33 -7.93 4.39 -22.76
C GLN A 33 -7.33 3.83 -21.46
N PHE A 34 -6.00 3.71 -21.37
CA PHE A 34 -5.31 3.20 -20.17
C PHE A 34 -4.82 4.32 -19.23
N THR A 35 -5.02 5.59 -19.59
CA THR A 35 -4.61 6.71 -18.76
C THR A 35 -5.81 7.24 -17.96
N PRO A 36 -5.75 7.25 -16.61
CA PRO A 36 -6.84 7.77 -15.81
C PRO A 36 -7.00 9.29 -16.01
N ALA A 37 -8.25 9.74 -16.06
CA ALA A 37 -8.62 11.16 -16.20
C ALA A 37 -8.68 11.90 -14.84
N ASN A 38 -8.23 11.25 -13.77
CA ASN A 38 -8.23 11.79 -12.43
C ASN A 38 -6.95 11.42 -11.68
N ILE A 39 -6.66 12.20 -10.65
CA ILE A 39 -5.53 11.99 -9.75
C ILE A 39 -5.90 12.48 -8.35
N SER A 40 -5.55 11.68 -7.34
CA SER A 40 -5.68 12.04 -5.94
C SER A 40 -4.31 12.20 -5.30
N ARG A 41 -4.18 13.21 -4.44
CA ARG A 41 -3.05 13.42 -3.55
C ARG A 41 -3.57 13.69 -2.14
N GLN A 42 -2.74 13.46 -1.14
CA GLN A 42 -3.11 13.70 0.24
C GLN A 42 -2.14 14.71 0.87
N ALA A 43 -2.67 15.51 1.80
CA ALA A 43 -1.90 16.40 2.65
C ALA A 43 -2.25 16.11 4.11
N HIS A 44 -1.25 16.16 5.00
CA HIS A 44 -1.41 15.80 6.40
C HIS A 44 -1.25 17.01 7.30
N THR A 45 -2.01 17.04 8.39
CA THR A 45 -1.80 18.03 9.45
C THR A 45 -0.64 17.53 10.32
N LEU A 46 0.38 18.35 10.53
CA LEU A 46 1.47 18.03 11.45
C LEU A 46 0.91 17.82 12.87
N LEU A 47 1.14 16.61 13.40
CA LEU A 47 0.72 16.21 14.73
C LEU A 47 1.80 15.31 15.35
N ASP A 48 2.13 15.56 16.61
CA ASP A 48 3.04 14.74 17.42
C ASP A 48 4.45 14.52 16.81
N CYS A 49 5.03 15.54 16.16
CA CYS A 49 6.37 15.51 15.53
C CYS A 49 7.46 16.23 16.34
N GLY A 50 7.36 16.23 17.68
CA GLY A 50 8.36 16.88 18.54
C GLY A 50 8.47 18.40 18.40
N GLU A 51 9.58 18.97 18.88
CA GLU A 51 9.83 20.43 18.88
C GLU A 51 10.35 20.95 17.53
N ASP A 52 10.96 20.09 16.72
CA ASP A 52 11.50 20.46 15.40
C ASP A 52 10.44 20.44 14.29
N ASN A 53 9.20 20.03 14.60
CA ASN A 53 8.07 19.88 13.68
C ASN A 53 8.35 18.92 12.50
N VAL A 54 9.29 17.99 12.65
CA VAL A 54 9.65 17.02 11.60
C VAL A 54 9.53 15.60 12.14
N CYS A 55 8.49 14.87 11.72
CA CYS A 55 8.27 13.49 12.14
C CYS A 55 9.37 12.55 11.60
N LYS A 56 10.14 11.95 12.50
CA LYS A 56 11.20 10.96 12.24
C LYS A 56 10.76 9.57 12.73
N PRO A 57 10.15 8.75 11.87
CA PRO A 57 9.75 7.40 12.24
C PRO A 57 10.95 6.45 12.31
N LYS A 58 10.81 5.37 13.07
CA LYS A 58 11.79 4.27 13.12
C LYS A 58 11.07 2.97 12.80
N LEU A 59 10.91 2.71 11.50
CA LEU A 59 10.20 1.54 10.99
C LEU A 59 11.12 0.32 10.98
N GLU A 60 10.65 -0.77 11.55
CA GLU A 60 11.36 -2.04 11.59
C GLU A 60 10.40 -3.17 11.19
N VAL A 61 10.90 -4.12 10.39
CA VAL A 61 10.14 -5.29 9.95
C VAL A 61 10.93 -6.56 10.22
N SER A 62 10.25 -7.58 10.72
CA SER A 62 10.80 -8.93 10.83
C SER A 62 9.78 -9.94 10.32
N VAL A 63 10.27 -11.08 9.82
CA VAL A 63 9.43 -12.12 9.23
C VAL A 63 9.78 -13.45 9.87
N ASP A 64 8.75 -14.21 10.20
CA ASP A 64 8.84 -15.61 10.58
C ASP A 64 8.00 -16.45 9.63
N SER A 65 8.43 -17.68 9.36
CA SER A 65 7.75 -18.57 8.42
C SER A 65 7.12 -19.73 9.17
N ASP A 66 5.84 -20.03 8.88
CA ASP A 66 5.16 -21.18 9.47
C ASP A 66 5.79 -22.52 9.03
N GLN A 67 6.37 -22.54 7.82
CA GLN A 67 7.06 -23.70 7.25
C GLN A 67 8.53 -23.39 6.93
N LYS A 68 9.39 -24.39 7.15
CA LYS A 68 10.83 -24.30 6.87
C LYS A 68 11.24 -24.88 5.52
N LYS A 69 10.34 -25.58 4.83
CA LYS A 69 10.62 -26.33 3.60
C LYS A 69 9.48 -26.12 2.61
N ILE A 70 9.84 -26.07 1.33
CA ILE A 70 8.92 -26.03 0.18
C ILE A 70 9.30 -27.21 -0.71
N TYR A 71 8.34 -28.06 -1.06
CA TYR A 71 8.60 -29.28 -1.85
C TYR A 71 8.41 -28.99 -3.34
N ILE A 72 9.41 -29.29 -4.15
CA ILE A 72 9.36 -29.03 -5.59
C ILE A 72 8.38 -30.00 -6.28
N GLY A 73 7.50 -29.46 -7.12
CA GLY A 73 6.65 -30.23 -8.04
C GLY A 73 5.15 -30.19 -7.74
N ASP A 74 4.74 -29.58 -6.63
CA ASP A 74 3.34 -29.36 -6.25
C ASP A 74 3.17 -27.93 -5.69
N ASP A 75 1.94 -27.43 -5.62
CA ASP A 75 1.64 -26.12 -5.05
C ASP A 75 1.71 -26.17 -3.51
N ASN A 76 2.62 -25.40 -2.90
CA ASN A 76 2.83 -25.40 -1.46
C ASN A 76 2.16 -24.17 -0.80
N PRO A 77 1.25 -24.35 0.16
CA PRO A 77 0.73 -23.24 0.95
C PRO A 77 1.81 -22.75 1.93
N LEU A 78 2.15 -21.46 1.85
CA LEU A 78 3.15 -20.80 2.69
C LEU A 78 2.52 -19.62 3.44
N THR A 79 2.67 -19.54 4.76
CA THR A 79 2.24 -18.37 5.54
C THR A 79 3.44 -17.66 6.16
N LEU A 80 3.64 -16.41 5.78
CA LEU A 80 4.64 -15.54 6.41
C LEU A 80 3.99 -14.70 7.50
N ILE A 81 4.52 -14.78 8.71
CA ILE A 81 4.14 -13.94 9.85
C ILE A 81 5.07 -12.73 9.85
N VAL A 82 4.53 -11.57 9.50
CA VAL A 82 5.27 -10.32 9.45
C VAL A 82 4.98 -9.52 10.71
N LYS A 83 6.04 -9.10 11.40
CA LYS A 83 5.98 -8.11 12.48
C LYS A 83 6.47 -6.78 11.93
N ALA A 84 5.59 -5.79 11.85
CA ALA A 84 5.90 -4.42 11.49
C ALA A 84 5.77 -3.53 12.72
N GLN A 85 6.76 -2.69 12.99
CA GLN A 85 6.74 -1.82 14.16
C GLN A 85 7.33 -0.44 13.86
N ASN A 86 6.80 0.57 14.56
CA ASN A 86 7.31 1.92 14.52
C ASN A 86 7.82 2.31 15.92
N GLN A 87 9.14 2.39 16.09
CA GLN A 87 9.81 2.74 17.35
C GLN A 87 10.21 4.23 17.42
N GLY A 88 9.77 5.04 16.44
CA GLY A 88 10.03 6.48 16.38
C GLY A 88 8.74 7.28 16.45
N GLU A 89 8.71 8.44 15.79
CA GLU A 89 7.52 9.29 15.69
C GLU A 89 6.52 8.77 14.64
N GLY A 90 5.36 9.41 14.51
CA GLY A 90 4.31 8.96 13.58
C GLY A 90 4.77 8.88 12.11
N ALA A 91 4.46 7.78 11.44
CA ALA A 91 4.72 7.58 10.01
C ALA A 91 3.44 7.78 9.19
N TYR A 92 3.36 8.84 8.40
CA TYR A 92 2.23 9.06 7.47
C TYR A 92 2.34 8.13 6.27
N GLU A 93 1.19 7.70 5.73
CA GLU A 93 1.11 6.77 4.58
C GLU A 93 2.03 5.54 4.75
N ALA A 94 2.06 4.95 5.95
CA ALA A 94 2.92 3.81 6.22
C ALA A 94 2.37 2.56 5.51
N GLU A 95 3.16 2.01 4.60
CA GLU A 95 2.86 0.80 3.84
C GLU A 95 3.95 -0.26 4.06
N LEU A 96 3.55 -1.53 4.08
CA LEU A 96 4.42 -2.68 4.03
C LEU A 96 4.49 -3.17 2.58
N ILE A 97 5.70 -3.21 2.01
CA ILE A 97 5.95 -3.65 0.64
C ILE A 97 6.66 -5.01 0.67
N ILE A 98 6.00 -6.05 0.16
CA ILE A 98 6.57 -7.38 0.01
C ILE A 98 6.79 -7.67 -1.47
N SER A 99 8.04 -7.67 -1.91
CA SER A 99 8.42 -8.13 -3.25
C SER A 99 8.41 -9.66 -3.29
N ILE A 100 7.61 -10.25 -4.19
CA ILE A 100 7.45 -11.70 -4.30
C ILE A 100 8.07 -12.23 -5.59
N PRO A 101 8.61 -13.46 -5.59
CA PRO A 101 9.14 -14.08 -6.79
C PRO A 101 8.03 -14.44 -7.78
N PRO A 102 8.35 -14.62 -9.07
CA PRO A 102 7.35 -14.92 -10.09
C PRO A 102 6.65 -16.28 -9.92
N GLN A 103 7.23 -17.20 -9.16
CA GLN A 103 6.66 -18.50 -8.83
C GLN A 103 5.62 -18.42 -7.70
N ALA A 104 5.53 -17.30 -6.98
CA ALA A 104 4.65 -17.15 -5.84
C ALA A 104 3.43 -16.29 -6.16
N ASP A 105 2.27 -16.74 -5.69
CA ASP A 105 1.00 -16.02 -5.79
C ASP A 105 0.47 -15.64 -4.40
N PHE A 106 0.02 -14.40 -4.26
CA PHE A 106 -0.58 -13.90 -3.03
C PHE A 106 -2.04 -14.36 -2.93
N ILE A 107 -2.35 -15.13 -1.89
CA ILE A 107 -3.70 -15.63 -1.62
C ILE A 107 -4.49 -14.58 -0.82
N GLY A 108 -3.87 -13.98 0.20
CA GLY A 108 -4.53 -13.02 1.06
C GLY A 108 -3.95 -12.93 2.47
N VAL A 109 -4.57 -12.07 3.28
CA VAL A 109 -4.23 -11.91 4.70
C VAL A 109 -4.97 -12.95 5.54
N VAL A 110 -4.28 -13.53 6.52
CA VAL A 110 -4.84 -14.45 7.50
C VAL A 110 -5.84 -13.72 8.40
N ARG A 111 -7.10 -14.18 8.42
CA ARG A 111 -8.19 -13.54 9.20
C ARG A 111 -8.76 -14.40 10.32
N ASN A 112 -8.38 -15.67 10.38
CA ASN A 112 -8.91 -16.67 11.31
C ASN A 112 -8.20 -16.71 12.67
N SER A 113 -7.28 -15.77 12.94
CA SER A 113 -6.60 -15.61 14.23
C SER A 113 -6.85 -14.20 14.76
N GLU A 114 -7.30 -14.10 16.01
CA GLU A 114 -7.47 -12.80 16.69
C GLU A 114 -6.13 -12.16 17.08
N ALA A 115 -5.06 -12.95 17.17
CA ALA A 115 -3.72 -12.47 17.47
C ALA A 115 -3.05 -11.77 16.27
N LEU A 116 -3.61 -11.89 15.06
CA LEU A 116 -3.07 -11.30 13.84
C LEU A 116 -3.94 -10.12 13.37
N ALA A 117 -3.28 -9.01 13.04
CA ALA A 117 -3.87 -7.84 12.44
C ALA A 117 -4.43 -8.15 11.05
N ARG A 118 -5.65 -7.69 10.80
CA ARG A 118 -6.34 -7.82 9.50
C ARG A 118 -5.96 -6.62 8.63
N LEU A 119 -4.77 -6.66 8.06
CA LEU A 119 -4.29 -5.59 7.17
C LEU A 119 -5.10 -5.53 5.87
N SER A 120 -5.20 -4.33 5.31
CA SER A 120 -5.66 -4.08 3.95
C SER A 120 -4.46 -4.27 3.03
N CYS A 121 -4.51 -5.28 2.15
CA CYS A 121 -3.41 -5.60 1.25
C CYS A 121 -3.89 -5.75 -0.18
N ALA A 122 -3.09 -5.29 -1.13
CA ALA A 122 -3.34 -5.41 -2.56
C ALA A 122 -2.10 -5.91 -3.30
N PHE A 123 -2.31 -6.75 -4.31
CA PHE A 123 -1.26 -7.16 -5.23
C PHE A 123 -1.09 -6.10 -6.33
N LYS A 124 0.15 -5.68 -6.56
CA LYS A 124 0.52 -4.69 -7.58
C LYS A 124 1.66 -5.26 -8.43
N THR A 125 1.62 -4.98 -9.73
CA THR A 125 2.75 -5.21 -10.63
C THR A 125 3.22 -3.87 -11.18
N GLU A 126 4.45 -3.50 -10.89
CA GLU A 126 5.05 -2.23 -11.33
C GLU A 126 6.43 -2.50 -11.92
N ASN A 127 6.65 -2.10 -13.18
CA ASN A 127 7.93 -2.28 -13.88
C ASN A 127 8.48 -3.72 -13.77
N GLN A 128 7.64 -4.72 -14.05
CA GLN A 128 7.95 -6.17 -13.95
C GLN A 128 8.20 -6.70 -12.52
N THR A 129 8.12 -5.85 -11.50
CA THR A 129 8.24 -6.28 -10.10
C THR A 129 6.86 -6.62 -9.55
N ARG A 130 6.70 -7.85 -9.07
CA ARG A 130 5.47 -8.34 -8.42
C ARG A 130 5.55 -8.02 -6.92
N GLN A 131 4.58 -7.26 -6.42
CA GLN A 131 4.59 -6.79 -5.03
C GLN A 131 3.23 -6.96 -4.37
N VAL A 132 3.22 -7.20 -3.07
CA VAL A 132 2.06 -7.05 -2.21
C VAL A 132 2.28 -5.81 -1.36
N VAL A 133 1.34 -4.88 -1.41
CA VAL A 133 1.36 -3.64 -0.62
C VAL A 133 0.27 -3.73 0.43
N CYS A 134 0.62 -3.53 1.69
CA CYS A 134 -0.30 -3.57 2.82
C CYS A 134 -0.28 -2.26 3.62
N ASP A 135 -1.46 -1.73 3.95
CA ASP A 135 -1.58 -0.51 4.75
C ASP A 135 -1.23 -0.80 6.22
N LEU A 136 -0.23 -0.11 6.77
CA LEU A 136 0.15 -0.17 8.19
C LEU A 136 -0.48 0.97 9.01
N GLY A 137 -0.98 2.01 8.36
CA GLY A 137 -1.74 3.09 8.97
C GLY A 137 -1.35 4.47 8.45
N ASN A 138 -2.27 5.42 8.58
CA ASN A 138 -2.06 6.80 8.15
C ASN A 138 -2.57 7.79 9.23
N PRO A 139 -1.72 8.20 10.20
CA PRO A 139 -0.35 7.71 10.43
C PRO A 139 -0.29 6.39 11.21
N MET A 140 0.76 5.60 10.96
CA MET A 140 1.22 4.56 11.89
C MET A 140 1.89 5.24 13.09
N LYS A 141 1.17 5.31 14.21
CA LYS A 141 1.58 6.05 15.42
C LYS A 141 2.87 5.50 16.03
N ALA A 142 3.54 6.36 16.80
CA ALA A 142 4.69 5.98 17.62
C ALA A 142 4.39 4.78 18.53
N GLY A 143 5.31 3.83 18.60
CA GLY A 143 5.20 2.61 19.40
C GLY A 143 4.24 1.54 18.85
N THR A 144 3.60 1.77 17.69
CA THR A 144 2.67 0.79 17.11
C THR A 144 3.42 -0.46 16.70
N GLN A 145 2.91 -1.63 17.10
CA GLN A 145 3.39 -2.94 16.68
C GLN A 145 2.24 -3.74 16.09
N LEU A 146 2.44 -4.25 14.87
CA LEU A 146 1.48 -5.05 14.13
C LEU A 146 2.09 -6.41 13.82
N LEU A 147 1.32 -7.46 14.02
CA LEU A 147 1.64 -8.82 13.58
C LEU A 147 0.60 -9.22 12.55
N ALA A 148 1.00 -9.54 11.32
CA ALA A 148 0.09 -9.92 10.24
C ALA A 148 0.56 -11.22 9.59
N GLY A 149 -0.39 -12.10 9.26
CA GLY A 149 -0.13 -13.31 8.49
C GLY A 149 -0.45 -13.07 7.02
N LEU A 150 0.50 -13.31 6.12
CA LEU A 150 0.32 -13.22 4.68
C LEU A 150 0.45 -14.62 4.07
N ARG A 151 -0.59 -15.07 3.35
CA ARG A 151 -0.62 -16.38 2.71
C ARG A 151 -0.24 -16.30 1.24
N PHE A 152 0.58 -17.26 0.83
CA PHE A 152 1.07 -17.44 -0.52
C PHE A 152 0.89 -18.90 -0.97
N SER A 153 0.79 -19.08 -2.28
CA SER A 153 0.97 -20.37 -2.96
C SER A 153 2.27 -20.30 -3.76
N VAL A 154 3.14 -21.31 -3.65
CA VAL A 154 4.47 -21.35 -4.28
C VAL A 154 4.74 -22.70 -4.92
#